data_AF-A0A5A7ZHL1-F1
#
_entry.id   AF-A0A5A7ZHL1-F1
#
_cell.length_a   1.000
_cell.length_b   1.000
_cell.length_c   1.000
_cell.angle_alpha   90.00
_cell.angle_beta   90.00
_cell.angle_gamma   90.00
#
_symmetry.space_group_name_H-M   'P 1'
#
loop_
_entity.id
_entity.type
_entity.pdbx_description
1 polymer ?
#
loop_
_entity_poly.entity_id
_entity_poly.type
_entity_poly.pdbx_seq_one_letter_code
_entity_poly.pdbx_strand_id
1 'polypeptide(L)'
;MIVSAQRFRFKADVTEEQKSHAIAAITAVSRLESVAFAVVGQDLGDPDEGFTHGYLVGIPDLDALERYFRDPVHDAGDRVFLPLLEKVTGIGISDDTDPDLRDRVVALHTARIQRDPEYAELLDAIPQSALLHEDH
;
A
#
# COMPACT_ATOMS: atom_id res chain seq x y z
N MET A 1 -7.99 5.81 14.55
CA MET A 1 -7.79 5.88 13.08
C MET A 1 -6.54 5.09 12.71
N ILE A 2 -6.56 4.39 11.60
CA ILE A 2 -5.41 3.62 11.08
C ILE A 2 -4.83 4.39 9.89
N VAL A 3 -3.57 4.81 9.98
CA VAL A 3 -2.84 5.44 8.88
C VAL A 3 -1.83 4.45 8.35
N SER A 4 -1.90 4.14 7.07
CA SER A 4 -0.88 3.39 6.34
C SER A 4 -0.09 4.36 5.48
N ALA A 5 1.24 4.34 5.61
CA ALA A 5 2.14 5.15 4.80
C ALA A 5 3.18 4.25 4.14
N GLN A 6 3.36 4.41 2.83
CA GLN A 6 4.29 3.65 2.02
C GLN A 6 5.20 4.59 1.24
N ARG A 7 6.46 4.18 1.10
CA ARG A 7 7.44 4.81 0.20
C ARG A 7 7.85 3.78 -0.82
N PHE A 8 7.98 4.17 -2.08
CA PHE A 8 8.30 3.23 -3.15
C PHE A 8 9.16 3.85 -4.26
N ARG A 9 9.75 2.95 -5.06
CA ARG A 9 10.47 3.25 -6.29
C ARG A 9 10.08 2.24 -7.37
N PHE A 10 9.82 2.74 -8.58
CA PHE A 10 9.59 1.91 -9.77
C PHE A 10 10.87 1.25 -10.29
N LYS A 11 10.74 0.11 -10.98
CA LYS A 11 11.84 -0.52 -11.73
C LYS A 11 12.40 0.44 -12.79
N ALA A 12 13.69 0.28 -13.10
CA ALA A 12 14.42 1.22 -13.96
C ALA A 12 13.93 1.24 -15.42
N ASP A 13 13.31 0.15 -15.87
CA ASP A 13 12.78 -0.04 -17.22
C ASP A 13 11.31 0.41 -17.38
N VAL A 14 10.65 0.84 -16.31
CA VAL A 14 9.27 1.33 -16.35
C VAL A 14 9.22 2.70 -17.04
N THR A 15 8.40 2.81 -18.08
CA THR A 15 8.22 4.05 -18.85
C THR A 15 7.41 5.10 -18.08
N GLU A 16 7.54 6.37 -18.45
CA GLU A 16 6.74 7.45 -17.85
C GLU A 16 5.22 7.25 -18.02
N GLU A 17 4.79 6.65 -19.13
CA GLU A 17 3.38 6.32 -19.36
C GLU A 17 2.89 5.25 -18.37
N GLN A 18 3.68 4.19 -18.17
CA GLN A 18 3.38 3.16 -17.17
C GLN A 18 3.36 3.73 -15.75
N LYS A 19 4.34 4.59 -15.40
CA LYS A 19 4.34 5.30 -14.10
C LYS A 19 3.07 6.14 -13.94
N SER A 20 2.74 6.96 -14.93
CA SER A 20 1.54 7.80 -14.89
C SER A 20 0.26 6.97 -14.73
N HIS A 21 0.17 5.83 -15.42
CA HIS A 21 -0.96 4.92 -15.32
C HIS A 21 -1.05 4.30 -13.92
N ALA A 22 0.07 3.86 -13.36
CA ALA A 22 0.15 3.29 -12.03
C ALA A 22 -0.19 4.31 -10.93
N ILE A 23 0.31 5.54 -11.05
CA ILE A 23 -0.03 6.65 -10.15
C ILE A 23 -1.53 6.98 -10.24
N ALA A 24 -2.12 6.97 -11.43
CA ALA A 24 -3.55 7.19 -11.59
C ALA A 24 -4.38 6.07 -10.93
N ALA A 25 -3.92 4.82 -11.03
CA ALA A 25 -4.57 3.67 -10.40
C ALA A 25 -4.57 3.79 -8.86
N ILE A 26 -3.42 4.02 -8.22
CA ILE A 26 -3.36 4.21 -6.76
C ILE A 26 -4.08 5.48 -6.29
N THR A 27 -4.15 6.53 -7.12
CA THR A 27 -4.95 7.73 -6.84
C THR A 27 -6.45 7.42 -6.86
N ALA A 28 -6.91 6.48 -7.68
CA ALA A 28 -8.30 6.03 -7.63
C ALA A 28 -8.59 5.28 -6.32
N VAL A 29 -7.68 4.39 -5.89
CA VAL A 29 -7.75 3.70 -4.59
C VAL A 29 -7.79 4.70 -3.43
N SER A 30 -7.02 5.79 -3.52
CA SER A 30 -6.96 6.84 -2.49
C SER A 30 -8.25 7.66 -2.35
N ARG A 31 -9.26 7.43 -3.19
CA ARG A 31 -10.55 8.14 -3.21
C ARG A 31 -11.74 7.25 -2.83
N LEU A 32 -11.46 6.02 -2.40
CA LEU A 32 -12.50 5.10 -1.94
C LEU A 32 -13.25 5.67 -0.73
N GLU A 33 -14.52 5.29 -0.56
CA GLU A 33 -15.36 5.75 0.55
C GLU A 33 -14.79 5.36 1.92
N SER A 34 -14.07 4.25 2.00
CA SER A 34 -13.36 3.79 3.19
C SER A 34 -12.14 4.66 3.57
N VAL A 35 -11.77 5.64 2.74
CA VAL A 35 -10.63 6.53 2.94
C VAL A 35 -11.10 7.88 3.49
N ALA A 36 -10.58 8.26 4.66
CA ALA A 36 -10.84 9.56 5.27
C ALA A 36 -10.01 10.68 4.62
N PHE A 37 -8.73 10.40 4.34
CA PHE A 37 -7.83 11.29 3.61
C PHE A 37 -6.68 10.47 3.02
N ALA A 38 -6.03 11.02 2.00
CA ALA A 38 -4.86 10.39 1.40
C ALA A 38 -3.92 11.41 0.76
N VAL A 39 -2.66 10.99 0.58
CA VAL A 39 -1.64 11.71 -0.18
C VAL A 39 -0.96 10.71 -1.12
N VAL A 40 -0.83 11.08 -2.39
CA VAL A 40 -0.07 10.33 -3.39
C VAL A 40 0.86 11.31 -4.09
N GLY A 41 2.14 11.02 -4.17
CA GLY A 41 3.07 11.93 -4.85
C GLY A 41 4.54 11.64 -4.58
N GLN A 42 5.32 12.71 -4.47
CA GLN A 42 6.78 12.66 -4.32
C GLN A 42 7.18 12.24 -2.90
N ASP A 43 8.19 11.37 -2.81
CA ASP A 43 8.90 11.11 -1.54
C ASP A 43 9.86 12.27 -1.22
N LEU A 44 9.80 12.77 0.01
CA LEU A 44 10.65 13.86 0.51
C LEU A 44 11.62 13.38 1.62
N GLY A 45 11.79 12.06 1.78
CA GLY A 45 12.70 11.49 2.77
C GLY A 45 14.17 11.57 2.35
N ASP A 46 15.02 10.79 3.03
CA ASP A 46 16.45 10.75 2.73
C ASP A 46 16.70 10.21 1.30
N PRO A 47 17.33 11.00 0.40
CA PRO A 47 17.65 10.55 -0.95
C PRO A 47 18.51 9.29 -1.00
N ASP A 48 19.36 9.05 0.01
CA ASP A 48 20.25 7.88 0.05
C ASP A 48 19.48 6.57 0.24
N GLU A 49 18.24 6.62 0.74
CA GLU A 49 17.35 5.46 0.81
C GLU A 49 16.78 5.06 -0.56
N GLY A 50 16.84 5.96 -1.54
CA GLY A 50 16.50 5.70 -2.94
C GLY A 50 15.00 5.50 -3.23
N PHE A 51 14.11 5.99 -2.37
CA PHE A 51 12.68 6.11 -2.66
C PHE A 51 12.39 7.35 -3.51
N THR A 52 11.33 7.31 -4.31
CA THR A 52 10.98 8.43 -5.21
C THR A 52 9.53 8.91 -5.04
N HIS A 53 8.65 8.04 -4.55
CA HIS A 53 7.25 8.33 -4.37
C HIS A 53 6.75 7.90 -3.00
N GLY A 54 5.69 8.57 -2.53
CA GLY A 54 4.98 8.26 -1.31
C GLY A 54 3.49 8.03 -1.57
N TYR A 55 2.91 7.13 -0.79
CA TYR A 55 1.48 6.88 -0.67
C TYR A 55 1.10 6.89 0.81
N LEU A 56 0.07 7.65 1.19
CA LEU A 56 -0.46 7.65 2.54
C LEU A 56 -1.98 7.60 2.47
N VAL A 57 -2.57 6.78 3.32
CA VAL A 57 -4.03 6.65 3.44
C VAL A 57 -4.44 6.59 4.91
N GLY A 58 -5.39 7.44 5.29
CA GLY A 58 -6.06 7.42 6.58
C GLY A 58 -7.37 6.65 6.48
N ILE A 59 -7.50 5.59 7.25
CA ILE A 59 -8.65 4.69 7.32
C ILE A 59 -9.29 4.84 8.71
N PRO A 60 -10.61 5.14 8.82
CA PRO A 60 -11.24 5.45 10.11
C PRO A 60 -11.09 4.35 11.18
N ASP A 61 -11.32 3.10 10.80
CA ASP A 61 -11.45 1.94 11.68
C ASP A 61 -11.19 0.61 10.94
N LEU A 62 -11.28 -0.51 11.67
CA LEU A 62 -11.06 -1.85 11.12
C LEU A 62 -12.11 -2.27 10.07
N ASP A 63 -13.37 -1.85 10.24
CA ASP A 63 -14.44 -2.16 9.28
C ASP A 63 -14.23 -1.43 7.95
N ALA A 64 -13.73 -0.19 8.00
CA ALA A 64 -13.30 0.56 6.83
C ALA A 64 -12.08 -0.08 6.17
N LEU A 65 -11.12 -0.58 6.95
CA LEU A 65 -9.95 -1.29 6.42
C LEU A 65 -10.35 -2.58 5.69
N GLU A 66 -11.27 -3.37 6.25
CA GLU A 66 -11.76 -4.56 5.57
C GLU A 66 -12.49 -4.22 4.27
N ARG A 67 -13.36 -3.19 4.26
CA ARG A 67 -14.01 -2.71 3.04
C ARG A 67 -13.00 -2.22 2.00
N TYR A 68 -11.99 -1.47 2.43
CA TYR A 68 -10.90 -0.99 1.59
C TYR A 68 -10.16 -2.15 0.89
N PHE A 69 -9.84 -3.24 1.61
CA PHE A 69 -9.19 -4.43 1.02
C PHE A 69 -10.09 -5.30 0.14
N ARG A 70 -11.41 -5.15 0.24
CA ARG A 70 -12.39 -5.90 -0.57
C ARG A 70 -12.85 -5.10 -1.79
N ASP A 71 -12.48 -3.83 -1.90
CA ASP A 71 -12.93 -2.97 -2.97
C ASP A 71 -12.29 -3.40 -4.31
N PRO A 72 -13.08 -3.61 -5.38
CA PRO A 72 -12.53 -4.00 -6.68
C PRO A 72 -11.61 -2.95 -7.30
N VAL A 73 -11.75 -1.67 -6.94
CA VAL A 73 -10.81 -0.62 -7.38
C VAL A 73 -9.45 -0.81 -6.73
N HIS A 74 -9.42 -1.25 -5.46
CA HIS A 74 -8.17 -1.57 -4.77
C HIS A 74 -7.47 -2.76 -5.44
N ASP A 75 -8.23 -3.82 -5.74
CA ASP A 75 -7.70 -5.00 -6.42
C ASP A 75 -7.11 -4.64 -7.80
N ALA A 76 -7.90 -3.94 -8.63
CA ALA A 76 -7.45 -3.50 -9.95
C ALA A 76 -6.24 -2.56 -9.87
N GLY A 77 -6.21 -1.70 -8.86
CA GLY A 77 -5.09 -0.78 -8.61
C GLY A 77 -3.79 -1.53 -8.35
N ASP A 78 -3.81 -2.53 -7.48
CA ASP A 78 -2.62 -3.31 -7.13
C ASP A 78 -2.08 -4.11 -8.31
N ARG A 79 -2.95 -4.71 -9.14
CA ARG A 79 -2.54 -5.47 -10.33
C ARG A 79 -1.84 -4.59 -11.38
N VAL A 80 -2.16 -3.31 -11.43
CA VAL A 80 -1.48 -2.34 -12.29
C VAL A 80 -0.19 -1.84 -11.65
N PHE A 81 -0.19 -1.64 -10.33
CA PHE A 81 0.86 -0.95 -9.60
C PHE A 81 2.03 -1.85 -9.17
N LEU A 82 1.72 -2.96 -8.48
CA LEU A 82 2.73 -3.83 -7.86
C LEU A 82 3.78 -4.39 -8.82
N PRO A 83 3.44 -4.84 -10.05
CA PRO A 83 4.44 -5.38 -10.98
C PRO A 83 5.54 -4.39 -11.34
N LEU A 84 5.30 -3.09 -11.18
CA LEU A 84 6.21 -2.03 -11.60
C LEU A 84 7.20 -1.62 -10.49
N LEU A 85 7.05 -2.16 -9.28
CA LEU A 85 7.88 -1.75 -8.15
C LEU A 85 9.22 -2.48 -8.11
N GLU A 86 10.27 -1.70 -7.84
CA GLU A 86 11.60 -2.19 -7.48
C GLU A 86 11.73 -2.30 -5.96
N LYS A 87 11.18 -1.30 -5.26
CA LYS A 87 11.33 -1.14 -3.81
C LYS A 87 10.06 -0.56 -3.21
N VAL A 88 9.64 -1.10 -2.07
CA VAL A 88 8.54 -0.58 -1.27
C VAL A 88 8.81 -0.80 0.22
N THR A 89 8.49 0.19 1.04
CA THR A 89 8.39 0.01 2.49
C THR A 89 7.08 0.60 2.98
N GLY A 90 6.51 0.03 4.04
CA GLY A 90 5.26 0.49 4.63
C GLY A 90 5.32 0.53 6.15
N ILE A 91 4.73 1.58 6.72
CA ILE A 91 4.53 1.72 8.17
C ILE A 91 3.04 1.93 8.47
N GLY A 92 2.63 1.47 9.65
CA GLY A 92 1.32 1.75 10.23
C GLY A 92 1.44 2.73 11.40
N ILE A 93 0.56 3.72 11.47
CA ILE A 93 0.46 4.68 12.56
C ILE A 93 -1.00 4.73 13.02
N SER A 94 -1.24 4.81 14.32
CA SER A 94 -2.58 4.99 14.85
C SER A 94 -2.56 5.91 16.06
N ASP A 95 -3.64 6.68 16.22
CA ASP A 95 -3.98 7.41 17.46
C ASP A 95 -4.85 6.58 18.42
N ASP A 96 -5.26 5.38 17.99
CA ASP A 96 -5.94 4.43 18.85
C ASP A 96 -4.91 3.74 19.76
N THR A 97 -5.28 3.61 21.02
CA THR A 97 -4.41 3.09 22.08
C THR A 97 -4.71 1.63 22.44
N ASP A 98 -5.65 0.98 21.72
CA ASP A 98 -5.91 -0.46 21.86
C ASP A 98 -4.61 -1.26 21.59
N PRO A 99 -4.04 -1.96 22.60
CA PRO A 99 -2.80 -2.71 22.42
C PRO A 99 -2.94 -3.85 21.40
N ASP A 100 -4.16 -4.32 21.12
CA ASP A 100 -4.41 -5.41 20.17
C ASP A 100 -4.61 -4.91 18.73
N LEU A 101 -4.65 -3.60 18.48
CA LEU A 101 -4.99 -3.05 17.18
C LEU A 101 -4.02 -3.53 16.09
N ARG A 102 -2.72 -3.55 16.41
CA ARG A 102 -1.68 -4.00 15.46
C ARG A 102 -1.98 -5.41 14.96
N ASP A 103 -2.30 -6.33 15.87
CA ASP A 103 -2.52 -7.73 15.54
C ASP A 103 -3.78 -7.90 14.69
N ARG A 104 -4.83 -7.11 14.96
CA ARG A 104 -6.05 -7.09 14.13
C ARG A 104 -5.81 -6.53 12.72
N VAL A 105 -4.99 -5.49 12.60
CA VAL A 105 -4.60 -4.93 11.28
C VAL A 105 -3.78 -5.95 10.49
N VAL A 106 -2.79 -6.57 11.12
CA VAL A 106 -1.97 -7.62 10.47
C VAL A 106 -2.85 -8.80 10.07
N ALA A 107 -3.78 -9.24 10.92
CA ALA A 107 -4.70 -10.32 10.58
C ALA A 107 -5.54 -10.00 9.33
N LEU A 108 -5.97 -8.75 9.12
CA LEU A 108 -6.68 -8.33 7.92
C LEU A 108 -5.79 -8.37 6.67
N HIS A 109 -4.53 -7.93 6.77
CA HIS A 109 -3.55 -8.08 5.69
C HIS A 109 -3.30 -9.55 5.35
N THR A 110 -3.04 -10.39 6.34
CA THR A 110 -2.81 -11.83 6.15
C THR A 110 -4.03 -12.50 5.52
N ALA A 111 -5.24 -12.21 6.00
CA ALA A 111 -6.47 -12.76 5.44
C ALA A 111 -6.68 -12.35 3.98
N ARG A 112 -6.25 -11.14 3.59
CA ARG A 112 -6.28 -10.69 2.20
C ARG A 112 -5.34 -11.52 1.33
N ILE A 113 -4.09 -11.68 1.75
CA ILE A 113 -3.07 -12.47 1.02
C ILE A 113 -3.53 -13.92 0.85
N GLN A 114 -4.04 -14.53 1.92
CA GLN A 114 -4.54 -15.91 1.88
C GLN A 114 -5.73 -16.11 0.94
N ARG A 115 -6.54 -15.07 0.72
CA ARG A 115 -7.71 -15.13 -0.17
C ARG A 115 -7.33 -14.97 -1.64
N ASP A 116 -6.20 -14.35 -1.94
CA ASP A 116 -5.78 -14.03 -3.31
C ASP A 116 -4.31 -14.44 -3.54
N PRO A 117 -4.08 -15.67 -4.04
CA PRO A 117 -2.74 -16.15 -4.36
C PRO A 117 -2.01 -15.32 -5.43
N GLU A 118 -2.74 -14.75 -6.39
CA GLU A 118 -2.11 -13.91 -7.43
C GLU A 118 -1.59 -12.61 -6.83
N TYR A 119 -2.35 -12.01 -5.91
CA TYR A 119 -1.88 -10.87 -5.14
C TYR A 119 -0.64 -11.21 -4.29
N ALA A 120 -0.59 -12.40 -3.69
CA ALA A 120 0.59 -12.85 -2.95
C ALA A 120 1.83 -12.94 -3.88
N GLU A 121 1.68 -13.55 -5.06
CA GLU A 121 2.76 -13.62 -6.07
C GLU A 121 3.23 -12.23 -6.53
N LEU A 122 2.32 -11.26 -6.64
CA LEU A 122 2.67 -9.87 -6.98
C LEU A 122 3.51 -9.20 -5.89
N LEU A 123 3.23 -9.46 -4.62
CA LEU A 123 4.03 -8.95 -3.50
C LEU A 123 5.42 -9.60 -3.47
N ASP A 124 5.48 -10.92 -3.58
CA ASP A 124 6.74 -11.69 -3.58
C ASP A 124 7.66 -11.32 -4.76
N ALA A 125 7.08 -10.84 -5.87
CA ALA A 125 7.83 -10.40 -7.05
C ALA A 125 8.49 -9.00 -6.90
N ILE A 126 8.28 -8.30 -5.78
CA ILE A 126 8.91 -7.00 -5.53
C ILE A 126 10.33 -7.24 -4.99
N PRO A 127 11.40 -6.78 -5.69
CA PRO A 127 12.76 -7.10 -5.30
C PRO A 127 13.18 -6.66 -3.88
N GLN A 128 12.60 -5.57 -3.38
CA GLN A 128 12.93 -4.99 -2.08
C GLN A 128 11.65 -4.54 -1.36
N SER A 129 11.01 -5.44 -0.62
CA SER A 129 9.84 -5.14 0.21
C SER A 129 10.17 -5.11 1.71
N ALA A 130 9.45 -4.24 2.43
CA ALA A 130 9.41 -4.20 3.89
C ALA A 130 8.04 -3.63 4.32
N LEU A 131 7.01 -4.48 4.28
CA LEU A 131 5.62 -4.12 4.56
C LEU A 131 5.18 -4.57 5.96
N LEU A 132 4.15 -3.91 6.50
CA LEU A 132 3.67 -4.10 7.88
C LEU A 132 3.36 -5.56 8.28
N HIS A 133 2.98 -6.39 7.32
CA HIS A 133 2.58 -7.79 7.53
C HIS A 133 3.70 -8.79 7.23
N GLU A 134 4.88 -8.33 6.82
CA GLU A 134 6.06 -9.17 6.63
C GLU A 134 6.77 -9.34 7.98
N ASP A 135 7.22 -10.56 8.27
CA ASP A 135 8.09 -10.83 9.41
C ASP A 135 9.50 -10.34 9.07
N HIS A 136 10.07 -9.45 9.90
CA HIS A 136 11.43 -8.91 9.74
C HIS A 136 12.48 -9.74 10.48
#